data_AF-A0A9D9ZCM3-F1
#
_entry.id   AF-A0A9D9ZCM3-F1
#
_cell.length_a   1.000
_cell.length_b   1.000
_cell.length_c   1.000
_cell.angle_alpha   90.00
_cell.angle_beta   90.00
_cell.angle_gamma   90.00
#
_symmetry.space_group_name_H-M   'P 1'
#
loop_
_entity.id
_entity.type
_entity.pdbx_description
1 polymer ?
#
loop_
_entity_poly.entity_id
_entity_poly.type
_entity_poly.pdbx_seq_one_letter_code
_entity_poly.pdbx_strand_id
1 'polypeptide(L)' 'MIIKLVATATYAAFTLSVLKNCPHAVHVFDHFHVVKLINDKLDEIPRLQYAMEKGINKRGILKGDPLPVAEKW' A
#
# COMPACT_ATOMS: atom_id res chain seq x y z
N MET A 1 32.12 -11.83 20.07
CA MET A 1 31.15 -10.73 19.85
C MET A 1 29.77 -11.36 19.75
N ILE A 2 28.81 -10.97 20.60
CA ILE A 2 27.43 -11.49 20.57
C ILE A 2 26.55 -10.41 19.95
N ILE A 3 25.93 -10.73 18.81
CA ILE A 3 24.98 -9.83 18.14
C ILE A 3 23.65 -9.93 18.89
N LYS A 4 23.16 -8.81 19.43
CA LYS A 4 21.91 -8.74 20.21
C LYS A 4 20.68 -8.39 19.36
N LEU A 5 20.87 -7.57 18.34
CA LEU A 5 19.81 -7.02 17.52
C LEU A 5 20.27 -6.97 16.06
N VAL A 6 19.39 -7.32 15.15
CA VAL A 6 19.60 -7.13 13.71
C VAL A 6 18.38 -6.42 13.14
N ALA A 7 18.60 -5.26 12.53
CA ALA A 7 17.57 -4.54 11.79
C ALA A 7 17.75 -4.81 10.28
N THR A 8 16.71 -5.27 9.59
CA THR A 8 16.78 -5.52 8.13
C THR A 8 15.58 -4.93 7.39
N ALA A 9 15.71 -4.85 6.06
CA ALA A 9 14.57 -4.68 5.17
C ALA A 9 13.59 -5.87 5.28
N THR A 10 12.38 -5.68 4.78
CA THR A 10 11.24 -6.61 4.93
C THR A 10 11.27 -7.82 3.98
N TYR A 11 12.34 -8.03 3.21
CA TYR A 11 12.43 -9.16 2.29
C TYR A 11 12.72 -10.50 3.01
N ALA A 12 12.06 -11.56 2.56
CA ALA A 12 12.11 -12.88 3.18
C ALA A 12 13.54 -13.46 3.26
N ALA A 13 14.42 -13.18 2.29
CA ALA A 13 15.79 -13.69 2.36
C ALA A 13 16.59 -13.08 3.51
N PHE A 14 16.30 -11.84 3.94
CA PHE A 14 16.97 -11.25 5.09
C PHE A 14 16.53 -11.94 6.39
N THR A 15 15.23 -12.17 6.56
CA THR A 15 14.70 -12.97 7.69
C THR A 15 15.34 -14.35 7.76
N LEU A 16 15.41 -15.06 6.63
CA LEU A 16 16.04 -16.38 6.57
C LEU A 16 17.54 -16.33 6.89
N SER A 17 18.25 -15.30 6.42
CA SER A 17 19.67 -15.11 6.70
C SER A 17 19.93 -14.86 8.20
N VAL A 18 19.10 -14.01 8.83
CA VAL A 18 19.21 -13.72 10.27
C VAL A 18 18.88 -14.95 11.11
N LEU A 19 17.82 -15.67 10.78
CA LEU A 19 17.45 -16.92 11.47
C LEU A 19 18.55 -17.99 11.38
N LYS A 20 19.23 -18.11 10.23
CA LYS A 20 20.31 -19.10 10.03
C LYS A 20 21.60 -18.73 10.75
N ASN A 21 22.00 -17.45 10.72
CA ASN A 21 23.32 -17.03 11.16
C ASN A 21 23.34 -16.39 12.55
N CYS A 22 22.20 -15.86 13.02
CA CYS A 22 22.07 -15.15 14.28
C CYS A 22 20.76 -15.52 15.00
N PRO A 23 20.53 -16.81 15.33
CA PRO A 23 19.25 -17.27 15.89
C PRO A 23 18.92 -16.69 17.27
N HIS A 24 19.93 -16.19 17.99
CA HIS A 24 19.77 -15.57 19.31
C HIS A 24 19.61 -14.05 19.26
N ALA A 25 19.77 -13.43 18.10
CA ALA A 25 19.59 -12.00 17.94
C ALA A 25 18.10 -11.67 17.76
N VAL A 26 17.64 -10.57 18.35
CA VAL A 26 16.30 -10.05 18.09
C VAL A 26 16.29 -9.45 16.68
N HIS A 27 15.47 -10.04 15.80
CA HIS A 27 15.29 -9.56 14.45
C HIS A 27 14.18 -8.49 14.42
N VAL A 28 14.52 -7.29 13.96
CA VAL A 28 13.60 -6.15 13.84
C VAL A 28 13.58 -5.68 12.39
N PHE A 29 12.43 -5.18 11.94
CA PHE A 29 12.34 -4.52 10.64
C PHE A 29 12.77 -3.06 10.75
N ASP A 30 13.54 -2.61 9.78
CA ASP A 30 13.99 -1.23 9.71
C ASP A 30 12.81 -0.25 9.55
N HIS A 31 12.81 0.79 10.38
CA HIS A 31 11.72 1.76 10.49
C HIS A 31 11.45 2.48 9.17
N PHE A 32 12.51 2.83 8.42
CA PHE A 32 12.36 3.55 7.16
C PHE A 32 11.60 2.73 6.11
N HIS A 33 11.91 1.45 5.97
CA HIS A 33 11.22 0.57 5.02
C HIS A 33 9.76 0.32 5.41
N VAL A 34 9.47 0.21 6.71
CA VAL A 34 8.09 0.03 7.20
C VAL A 34 7.25 1.28 6.93
N VAL A 35 7.76 2.46 7.30
CA VAL A 35 7.06 3.74 7.07
C VAL A 35 6.86 3.98 5.58
N LYS A 36 7.88 3.71 4.76
CA LYS A 36 7.77 3.83 3.30
C LYS A 36 6.67 2.93 2.74
N LEU A 37 6.63 1.65 3.12
CA LEU A 37 5.61 0.71 2.65
C LEU A 37 4.19 1.17 3.02
N ILE A 38 4.01 1.68 4.24
CA ILE A 38 2.72 2.20 4.69
C ILE A 38 2.32 3.43 3.87
N ASN A 39 3.23 4.38 3.66
CA ASN A 39 2.96 5.59 2.88
C ASN A 39 2.62 5.26 1.43
N ASP A 40 3.39 4.37 0.79
CA ASP A 40 3.14 3.94 -0.59
C ASP A 40 1.72 3.34 -0.73
N LYS A 41 1.27 2.56 0.26
CA LYS A 41 -0.09 1.97 0.28
C LYS A 41 -1.19 2.96 0.64
N LEU A 42 -0.94 3.90 1.55
CA LEU A 42 -1.89 4.96 1.85
C LEU A 42 -2.10 5.88 0.66
N ASP A 43 -1.04 6.18 -0.10
CA ASP A 43 -1.10 7.02 -1.30
C ASP A 43 -1.87 6.36 -2.46
N GLU A 44 -1.95 5.03 -2.51
CA GLU A 44 -2.76 4.30 -3.50
C GLU A 44 -4.26 4.57 -3.30
N ILE A 45 -4.74 4.71 -2.06
CA ILE A 45 -6.17 4.87 -1.74
C ILE A 45 -6.80 6.11 -2.42
N PRO A 46 -6.30 7.34 -2.22
CA PRO A 46 -6.89 8.52 -2.87
C PRO A 46 -6.69 8.49 -4.38
N ARG A 47 -5.60 7.89 -4.89
CA ARG A 47 -5.39 7.71 -6.33
C ARG A 47 -6.46 6.80 -6.95
N LEU A 48 -6.78 5.70 -6.30
CA LEU A 48 -7.83 4.78 -6.74
C LEU A 48 -9.20 5.46 -6.69
N GLN A 49 -9.52 6.16 -5.60
CA GLN A 49 -10.77 6.92 -5.48
C GLN A 49 -10.92 7.97 -6.59
N TYR A 50 -9.86 8.74 -6.85
CA TYR A 50 -9.85 9.72 -7.93
C TYR A 50 -10.01 9.09 -9.31
N ALA A 51 -9.34 7.96 -9.56
CA ALA A 51 -9.46 7.23 -10.81
C ALA A 51 -10.88 6.67 -11.03
N MET A 52 -11.53 6.17 -9.97
CA MET A 52 -12.93 5.74 -10.02
C MET A 52 -13.88 6.92 -10.33
N GLU A 53 -13.68 8.04 -9.63
CA GLU A 53 -14.51 9.23 -9.74
C GLU A 53 -14.40 9.90 -11.13
N LYS A 54 -13.18 10.00 -11.68
CA LYS A 54 -12.95 10.58 -13.02
C LYS A 54 -13.19 9.60 -14.16
N GLY A 55 -12.95 8.32 -13.95
CA GLY A 55 -13.02 7.29 -14.97
C GLY A 55 -14.38 6.61 -15.06
N ILE A 56 -14.78 5.89 -14.01
CA ILE A 56 -15.94 4.98 -14.05
C ILE A 56 -17.24 5.77 -13.88
N ASN A 57 -17.31 6.69 -12.92
CA ASN A 57 -18.55 7.38 -12.56
C ASN A 57 -18.91 8.53 -13.52
N LYS A 58 -17.92 9.18 -14.15
CA LYS A 58 -18.14 10.36 -15.01
C LYS A 58 -18.18 10.07 -16.52
N ARG A 59 -17.94 8.81 -16.95
CA ARG A 59 -18.01 8.45 -18.38
C ARG A 59 -19.42 8.54 -18.97
N GLY A 60 -20.46 8.22 -18.21
CA GLY A 60 -21.86 8.38 -18.67
C GLY A 60 -22.30 9.85 -18.72
N ILE A 61 -21.81 10.67 -17.79
CA ILE A 61 -22.17 12.09 -17.70
C ILE A 61 -21.50 12.91 -18.83
N LEU A 62 -20.24 12.61 -19.16
CA LEU A 62 -19.49 13.36 -20.17
C LEU A 62 -19.84 12.96 -21.61
N LYS A 63 -20.46 11.81 -21.82
CA LYS A 63 -20.91 11.36 -23.15
C LYS A 63 -22.34 11.81 -23.49
N GLY A 64 -23.02 12.49 -22.56
CA GLY A 64 -24.37 12.98 -22.74
C GLY A 64 -25.43 11.88 -22.64
N ASP A 65 -25.24 10.87 -21.78
CA ASP A 65 -26.35 10.00 -21.44
C ASP A 65 -27.44 10.87 -20.77
N PRO A 66 -28.71 10.78 -21.21
CA PRO A 66 -29.76 11.59 -20.64
C PRO A 66 -29.80 11.38 -19.13
N LEU A 67 -29.79 12.46 -18.36
CA LEU A 67 -30.20 12.41 -16.95
C LEU A 67 -31.52 11.64 -16.90
N PRO A 68 -31.73 10.73 -15.93
CA PRO A 68 -33.02 10.09 -15.76
C PRO A 68 -34.05 11.21 -15.69
N VAL A 69 -34.82 11.33 -16.78
CA VAL A 69 -35.87 12.32 -16.95
C VAL A 69 -36.67 12.26 -15.67
N ALA A 70 -36.81 13.41 -15.02
CA ALA A 70 -37.66 13.56 -13.85
C ALA A 70 -39.02 12.95 -14.19
N GLU A 71 -39.25 11.74 -13.72
CA GLU A 71 -40.54 11.10 -13.87
C GLU A 71 -41.54 11.91 -13.04
N LYS A 72 -42.55 12.41 -13.76
CA LYS A 72 -43.85 12.89 -13.28
C LYS A 72 -43.86 14.30 -12.69
N TRP A 73 -44.31 15.25 -13.51
CA TRP A 73 -45.61 15.93 -13.35
C TRP A 73 -46.23 16.15 -14.73
#